data_AF-A0A4R2P2Z4-F1
#
_entry.id   AF-A0A4R2P2Z4-F1
#
_cell.length_a   1.000
_cell.length_b   1.000
_cell.length_c   1.000
_cell.angle_alpha   90.00
_cell.angle_beta   90.00
_cell.angle_gamma   90.00
#
_symmetry.space_group_name_H-M   'P 1'
#
loop_
_entity.id
_entity.type
_entity.pdbx_description
1 polymer ?
#
loop_
_entity_poly.entity_id
_entity_poly.type
_entity_poly.pdbx_seq_one_letter_code
_entity_poly.pdbx_strand_id
1 'polypeptide(L)'
;MKLRVIFFSVLAVILTSCGSKKQVVQKNTQKPIVVTAPKKDHSLEIPEIEQIKTEKKSQAVITETTKDYIEKFAPIAVREMHRYKIPASITLAQGILESGSGRSPLAIRSNNHFGIKCHKGWEGKSVTHDDDEIGECFRKYQHPETSYEDHSHFLISRKRYAKLFRLRSTDYKGWAYGLKKAGYATDKKYPAKLIALIDKYDLHKYDRATDTIPDAKSYTEETTKTSFYYKVVKGDTLYSIARKFNTTVPQLKKINKLRGNTISIGQELILK
;
A
#
# COMPACT_ATOMS: atom_id res chain seq x y z
N MET A 1 -20.21 -62.14 18.91
CA MET A 1 -19.88 -63.24 17.96
C MET A 1 -20.61 -62.97 16.66
N LYS A 2 -20.10 -63.14 15.45
CA LYS A 2 -18.79 -63.37 14.86
C LYS A 2 -18.97 -62.97 13.38
N LEU A 3 -17.97 -62.27 12.86
CA LEU A 3 -17.72 -61.96 11.45
C LEU A 3 -17.88 -63.21 10.55
N ARG A 4 -18.40 -63.05 9.32
CA ARG A 4 -17.95 -63.86 8.16
C ARG A 4 -18.16 -63.14 6.82
N VAL A 5 -17.01 -62.94 6.18
CA VAL A 5 -16.71 -62.41 4.85
C VAL A 5 -16.95 -63.50 3.81
N ILE A 6 -17.58 -63.21 2.67
CA ILE A 6 -17.28 -63.85 1.37
C ILE A 6 -17.59 -62.84 0.25
N PHE A 7 -16.56 -62.29 -0.40
CA PHE A 7 -16.67 -61.84 -1.79
C PHE A 7 -15.48 -62.42 -2.55
N PHE A 8 -15.82 -63.17 -3.60
CA PHE A 8 -14.88 -63.87 -4.46
C PHE A 8 -14.04 -62.89 -5.29
N SER A 9 -12.76 -63.22 -5.33
CA SER A 9 -11.67 -62.68 -6.15
C SER A 9 -11.77 -63.07 -7.63
N VAL A 10 -11.05 -62.29 -8.47
CA VAL A 10 -10.21 -62.64 -9.66
C VAL A 10 -10.35 -61.52 -10.73
N LEU A 11 -9.35 -60.64 -10.91
CA LEU A 11 -8.22 -60.66 -11.89
C LEU A 11 -8.72 -60.35 -13.34
N ALA A 12 -8.18 -59.47 -14.19
CA ALA A 12 -6.84 -58.92 -14.37
C ALA A 12 -6.86 -57.61 -15.22
N VAL A 13 -5.94 -56.69 -14.89
CA VAL A 13 -5.02 -55.88 -15.73
C VAL A 13 -5.37 -55.60 -17.21
N ILE A 14 -5.36 -54.31 -17.61
CA ILE A 14 -4.43 -53.71 -18.61
C ILE A 14 -4.24 -52.22 -18.27
N LEU A 15 -2.98 -51.87 -18.00
CA LEU A 15 -2.48 -50.51 -17.88
C LEU A 15 -2.27 -49.93 -19.29
N THR A 16 -2.91 -48.82 -19.63
CA THR A 16 -2.48 -47.99 -20.77
C THR A 16 -1.90 -46.67 -20.25
N SER A 17 -0.56 -46.63 -20.38
CA SER A 17 0.30 -45.47 -20.23
C SER A 17 0.02 -44.47 -21.35
N CYS A 18 -0.47 -43.28 -21.02
CA CYS A 18 -0.35 -42.11 -21.88
C CYS A 18 0.87 -41.30 -21.44
N GLY A 19 2.05 -41.69 -21.95
CA GLY A 19 3.25 -40.88 -21.89
C GLY A 19 3.12 -39.67 -22.81
N SER A 20 3.14 -38.47 -22.24
CA SER A 20 3.20 -37.24 -23.03
C SER A 20 4.62 -37.03 -23.56
N LYS A 21 4.77 -37.02 -24.88
CA LYS A 21 6.03 -36.80 -25.60
C LYS A 21 6.64 -35.45 -25.22
N LYS A 22 7.81 -35.46 -24.57
CA LYS A 22 8.69 -34.29 -24.51
C LYS A 22 9.29 -34.04 -25.90
N GLN A 23 8.95 -32.92 -26.52
CA GLN A 23 9.72 -32.40 -27.64
C GLN A 23 10.99 -31.74 -27.08
N VAL A 24 12.14 -32.27 -27.50
CA VAL A 24 13.44 -31.66 -27.26
C VAL A 24 13.55 -30.48 -28.23
N VAL A 25 13.51 -29.25 -27.71
CA VAL A 25 13.88 -28.07 -28.48
C VAL A 25 15.38 -28.15 -28.76
N GLN A 26 15.74 -28.35 -30.03
CA GLN A 26 17.11 -28.22 -30.51
C GLN A 26 17.59 -26.79 -30.27
N LYS A 27 18.70 -26.63 -29.53
CA LYS A 27 19.46 -25.39 -29.49
C LYS A 27 20.00 -25.09 -30.89
N ASN A 28 19.37 -24.17 -31.60
CA ASN A 28 19.99 -23.55 -32.75
C ASN A 28 21.03 -22.53 -32.25
N THR A 29 22.30 -22.84 -32.48
CA THR A 29 23.42 -22.00 -32.05
C THR A 29 23.70 -21.00 -33.17
N GLN A 30 23.06 -19.83 -33.10
CA GLN A 30 23.52 -18.66 -33.85
C GLN A 30 24.46 -17.84 -32.95
N LYS A 31 25.71 -17.71 -33.40
CA LYS A 31 26.78 -16.94 -32.76
C LYS A 31 26.33 -15.49 -32.60
N PRO A 32 26.46 -14.87 -31.42
CA PRO A 32 26.36 -13.42 -31.32
C PRO A 32 27.54 -12.78 -32.04
N ILE A 33 27.23 -11.82 -32.91
CA ILE A 33 28.19 -10.93 -33.56
C ILE A 33 28.81 -10.06 -32.46
N VAL A 34 30.12 -10.27 -32.25
CA VAL A 34 30.97 -9.42 -31.42
C VAL A 34 31.22 -8.14 -32.20
N VAL A 35 30.61 -7.03 -31.78
CA VAL A 35 31.10 -5.70 -32.18
C VAL A 35 32.18 -5.30 -31.19
N THR A 36 33.41 -5.41 -31.67
CA THR A 36 34.65 -4.97 -31.03
C THR A 36 34.63 -3.46 -30.82
N ALA A 37 34.64 -3.03 -29.56
CA ALA A 37 35.04 -1.67 -29.18
C ALA A 37 36.59 -1.62 -29.16
N PRO A 38 37.23 -0.61 -29.78
CA PRO A 38 38.68 -0.53 -29.82
C PRO A 38 39.23 -0.08 -28.46
N LYS A 39 40.23 -0.82 -27.99
CA LYS A 39 41.09 -0.50 -26.85
C LYS A 39 42.21 0.41 -27.35
N LYS A 40 42.45 1.55 -26.70
CA LYS A 40 43.79 2.15 -26.69
C LYS A 40 44.10 2.69 -25.30
N ASP A 41 45.20 2.16 -24.81
CA ASP A 41 45.91 2.41 -23.56
C ASP A 41 46.91 3.54 -23.82
N HIS A 42 46.93 4.59 -22.99
CA HIS A 42 48.16 5.20 -22.50
C HIS A 42 47.90 6.30 -21.45
N SER A 43 48.56 6.08 -20.31
CA SER A 43 48.99 6.92 -19.19
C SER A 43 48.97 8.46 -19.26
N LEU A 44 48.58 9.01 -18.09
CA LEU A 44 49.14 10.14 -17.33
C LEU A 44 49.65 11.37 -18.08
N GLU A 45 48.95 12.51 -17.89
CA GLU A 45 49.54 13.73 -17.32
C GLU A 45 48.41 14.67 -16.86
N ILE A 46 48.56 15.23 -15.65
CA ILE A 46 47.71 16.28 -15.08
C ILE A 46 48.34 17.62 -15.43
N PRO A 47 47.59 18.57 -16.03
CA PRO A 47 47.85 19.98 -15.84
C PRO A 47 46.78 20.56 -14.90
N GLU A 48 47.24 20.97 -13.73
CA GLU A 48 46.53 21.86 -12.81
C GLU A 48 46.36 23.24 -13.48
N ILE A 49 45.13 23.67 -13.75
CA ILE A 49 44.81 25.09 -13.94
C ILE A 49 43.46 25.40 -13.27
N GLU A 50 43.61 26.04 -12.11
CA GLU A 50 42.89 27.20 -11.59
C GLU A 50 41.45 27.53 -12.00
N GLN A 51 40.70 27.79 -10.92
CA GLN A 51 39.35 28.31 -10.77
C GLN A 51 38.75 29.14 -11.93
N ILE A 52 37.57 28.71 -12.37
CA ILE A 52 36.51 29.64 -12.79
C ILE A 52 35.26 29.36 -11.97
N LYS A 53 34.90 30.33 -11.14
CA LYS A 53 33.63 30.41 -10.41
C LYS A 53 32.50 30.59 -11.42
N THR A 54 31.57 29.64 -11.47
CA THR A 54 30.19 29.90 -11.89
C THR A 54 29.22 29.04 -11.07
N GLU A 55 28.38 29.76 -10.34
CA GLU A 55 27.17 29.40 -9.60
C GLU A 55 26.68 27.94 -9.70
N LYS A 56 26.90 27.18 -8.63
CA LYS A 56 26.20 25.90 -8.40
C LYS A 56 24.74 26.17 -8.04
N LYS A 57 23.90 25.95 -9.05
CA LYS A 57 22.52 25.46 -8.98
C LYS A 57 22.24 24.75 -7.65
N SER A 58 21.34 25.35 -6.86
CA SER A 58 20.89 24.85 -5.58
C SER A 58 20.27 23.45 -5.67
N GLN A 59 20.61 22.65 -4.67
CA GLN A 59 19.97 21.41 -4.20
C GLN A 59 18.59 21.07 -4.78
N ALA A 60 18.57 20.11 -5.70
CA ALA A 60 17.41 19.26 -5.94
C ALA A 60 17.89 17.81 -5.99
N VAL A 61 18.27 17.27 -4.82
CA VAL A 61 18.49 15.84 -4.62
C VAL A 61 17.54 15.43 -3.51
N ILE A 62 16.29 15.14 -3.90
CA ILE A 62 15.26 14.60 -3.01
C ILE A 62 15.68 13.16 -2.66
N THR A 63 16.48 13.02 -1.60
CA THR A 63 16.56 11.76 -0.86
C THR A 63 15.37 11.75 0.09
N GLU A 64 14.19 11.33 -0.38
CA GLU A 64 13.04 11.12 0.50
C GLU A 64 13.39 10.03 1.54
N THR A 65 13.65 10.45 2.78
CA THR A 65 13.95 9.54 3.87
C THR A 65 12.66 8.95 4.44
N THR A 66 12.76 7.85 5.21
CA THR A 66 11.60 7.34 5.96
C THR A 66 10.99 8.40 6.88
N LYS A 67 11.75 9.41 7.33
CA LYS A 67 11.22 10.52 8.13
C LYS A 67 10.27 11.40 7.32
N ASP A 68 10.59 11.68 6.06
CA ASP A 68 9.75 12.50 5.17
C ASP A 68 8.43 11.78 4.88
N TYR A 69 8.50 10.45 4.72
CA TYR A 69 7.30 9.60 4.64
C TYR A 69 6.45 9.73 5.92
N ILE A 70 7.07 9.66 7.10
CA ILE A 70 6.36 9.79 8.38
C ILE A 70 5.74 11.17 8.51
N GLU A 71 6.47 12.24 8.22
CA GLU A 71 5.96 13.61 8.29
C GLU A 71 4.73 13.80 7.40
N LYS A 72 4.83 13.33 6.15
CA LYS A 72 3.74 13.40 5.18
C LYS A 72 2.50 12.62 5.62
N PHE A 73 2.67 11.42 6.18
CA PHE A 73 1.55 10.50 6.42
C PHE A 73 1.07 10.44 7.87
N ALA A 74 1.81 10.99 8.83
CA ALA A 74 1.39 10.98 10.23
C ALA A 74 0.05 11.68 10.48
N PRO A 75 -0.26 12.86 9.89
CA PRO A 75 -1.57 13.49 10.04
C PRO A 75 -2.71 12.60 9.52
N ILE A 76 -2.47 11.87 8.43
CA ILE A 76 -3.44 10.95 7.84
C ILE A 76 -3.63 9.74 8.76
N ALA A 77 -2.54 9.15 9.26
CA ALA A 77 -2.60 8.01 10.18
C ALA A 77 -3.30 8.36 11.51
N VAL A 78 -3.07 9.55 12.06
CA VAL A 78 -3.77 10.05 13.26
C VAL A 78 -5.26 10.22 12.99
N ARG A 79 -5.63 10.84 11.87
CA ARG A 79 -7.04 10.99 11.48
C ARG A 79 -7.72 9.63 11.33
N GLU A 80 -7.07 8.68 10.68
CA GLU A 80 -7.58 7.31 10.51
C GLU A 80 -7.67 6.57 11.85
N MET A 81 -6.72 6.80 12.77
CA MET A 81 -6.80 6.31 14.14
C MET A 81 -8.04 6.82 14.87
N HIS A 82 -8.35 8.11 14.78
CA HIS A 82 -9.54 8.65 15.45
C HIS A 82 -10.83 8.10 14.83
N ARG A 83 -10.88 7.95 13.50
CA ARG A 83 -12.06 7.43 12.78
C ARG A 83 -12.30 5.93 12.99
N TYR A 84 -11.25 5.13 12.89
CA TYR A 84 -11.34 3.67 12.82
C TYR A 84 -10.74 2.95 14.02
N LYS A 85 -10.14 3.67 14.97
CA LYS A 85 -9.58 3.13 16.21
C LYS A 85 -8.41 2.14 16.00
N ILE A 86 -7.66 2.32 14.91
CA ILE A 86 -6.40 1.63 14.64
C ILE A 86 -5.25 2.54 15.09
N PRO A 87 -4.28 2.09 15.90
CA PRO A 87 -3.16 2.95 16.31
C PRO A 87 -2.48 3.62 15.11
N ALA A 88 -2.20 4.92 15.21
CA ALA A 88 -1.51 5.67 14.16
C ALA A 88 -0.11 5.09 13.92
N SER A 89 0.56 4.66 14.99
CA SER A 89 1.87 4.00 14.94
C SER A 89 1.86 2.73 14.12
N ILE A 90 0.81 1.90 14.26
CA ILE A 90 0.61 0.68 13.48
C ILE A 90 0.41 1.02 12.01
N THR A 91 -0.48 1.97 11.72
CA THR A 91 -0.76 2.37 10.34
C THR A 91 0.50 2.90 9.65
N LEU A 92 1.28 3.75 10.31
CA LEU A 92 2.55 4.26 9.79
C LEU A 92 3.59 3.17 9.60
N ALA A 93 3.77 2.28 10.59
CA ALA A 93 4.75 1.20 10.51
C ALA A 93 4.44 0.22 9.37
N GLN A 94 3.15 -0.11 9.17
CA GLN A 94 2.71 -0.90 8.03
C GLN A 94 2.98 -0.15 6.73
N GLY A 95 2.56 1.11 6.61
CA GLY A 95 2.83 1.93 5.42
C GLY A 95 4.32 1.98 5.07
N ILE A 96 5.19 2.19 6.05
CA ILE A 96 6.65 2.18 5.87
C ILE A 96 7.15 0.82 5.38
N LEU A 97 6.72 -0.27 6.02
CA LEU A 97 7.18 -1.62 5.72
C LEU A 97 6.71 -2.09 4.34
N GLU A 98 5.41 -2.00 4.07
CA GLU A 98 4.77 -2.54 2.86
C GLU A 98 5.14 -1.72 1.60
N SER A 99 5.35 -0.41 1.75
CA SER A 99 5.69 0.47 0.62
C SER A 99 7.18 0.81 0.51
N GLY A 100 8.02 0.32 1.41
CA GLY A 100 9.43 0.72 1.47
C GLY A 100 9.60 2.22 1.70
N SER A 101 8.75 2.82 2.54
CA SER A 101 8.58 4.28 2.70
C SER A 101 8.14 4.98 1.40
N GLY A 102 7.15 4.41 0.70
CA GLY A 102 6.56 4.98 -0.52
C GLY A 102 7.33 4.72 -1.82
N ARG A 103 8.49 4.06 -1.73
CA ARG A 103 9.42 3.89 -2.85
C ARG A 103 9.24 2.57 -3.60
N SER A 104 8.39 1.67 -3.11
CA SER A 104 8.13 0.41 -3.82
C SER A 104 7.51 0.69 -5.19
N PRO A 105 7.81 -0.12 -6.22
CA PRO A 105 7.23 0.08 -7.54
C PRO A 105 5.68 0.04 -7.53
N LEU A 106 5.11 -0.78 -6.65
CA LEU A 106 3.67 -0.82 -6.42
C LEU A 106 3.15 0.52 -5.88
N ALA A 107 3.76 1.06 -4.82
CA ALA A 107 3.36 2.33 -4.23
C ALA A 107 3.49 3.49 -5.23
N ILE A 108 4.62 3.59 -5.94
CA ILE A 108 4.87 4.67 -6.92
C ILE A 108 3.84 4.64 -8.05
N ARG A 109 3.54 3.47 -8.62
CA ARG A 109 2.67 3.38 -9.82
C ARG A 109 1.18 3.39 -9.52
N SER A 110 0.80 3.10 -8.28
CA SER A 110 -0.59 2.85 -7.93
C SER A 110 -1.07 3.52 -6.65
N ASN A 111 -0.20 4.24 -5.95
CA ASN A 111 -0.45 4.81 -4.62
C ASN A 111 -0.91 3.76 -3.59
N ASN A 112 -0.65 2.46 -3.82
CA ASN A 112 -0.98 1.39 -2.90
C ASN A 112 0.15 1.21 -1.88
N HIS A 113 -0.02 1.82 -0.71
CA HIS A 113 1.01 1.84 0.32
C HIS A 113 1.00 0.62 1.26
N PHE A 114 -0.02 -0.24 1.15
CA PHE A 114 -0.26 -1.34 2.09
C PHE A 114 -0.31 -2.71 1.41
N GLY A 115 0.01 -2.79 0.11
CA GLY A 115 -0.02 -4.05 -0.65
C GLY A 115 -1.42 -4.68 -0.72
N ILE A 116 -2.49 -3.88 -0.74
CA ILE A 116 -3.85 -4.45 -0.72
C ILE A 116 -4.18 -5.07 -2.08
N LYS A 117 -4.37 -6.39 -2.09
CA LYS A 117 -4.77 -7.17 -3.27
C LYS A 117 -6.22 -6.90 -3.68
N CYS A 118 -6.53 -7.16 -4.95
CA CYS A 118 -7.90 -7.17 -5.45
C CYS A 118 -8.64 -8.35 -4.82
N HIS A 119 -9.62 -8.06 -3.96
CA HIS A 119 -10.49 -9.08 -3.39
C HIS A 119 -11.82 -9.13 -4.16
N LYS A 120 -12.61 -10.20 -3.97
CA LYS A 120 -13.96 -10.30 -4.55
C LYS A 120 -14.77 -9.05 -4.21
N GLY A 121 -15.34 -8.42 -5.24
CA GLY A 121 -16.10 -7.18 -5.13
C GLY A 121 -15.28 -5.89 -5.24
N TRP A 122 -13.99 -5.95 -5.54
CA TRP A 122 -13.24 -4.75 -5.92
C TRP A 122 -13.61 -4.29 -7.33
N GLU A 123 -14.26 -3.14 -7.43
CA GLU A 123 -14.70 -2.53 -8.70
C GLU A 123 -13.81 -1.32 -9.10
N GLY A 124 -12.87 -0.95 -8.25
CA GLY A 124 -11.96 0.17 -8.50
C GLY A 124 -10.85 -0.18 -9.49
N LYS A 125 -10.00 0.81 -9.78
CA LYS A 125 -8.83 0.59 -10.64
C LYS A 125 -7.89 -0.45 -10.00
N SER A 126 -7.15 -1.17 -10.84
CA SER A 126 -6.16 -2.14 -10.40
C SER A 126 -4.84 -1.97 -11.17
N VAL A 127 -3.81 -2.61 -10.67
CA VAL A 127 -2.53 -2.81 -11.35
C VAL A 127 -2.07 -4.24 -11.10
N THR A 128 -1.40 -4.82 -12.08
CA THR A 128 -0.73 -6.11 -11.93
C THR A 128 0.65 -5.90 -11.33
N HIS A 129 1.01 -6.72 -10.35
CA HIS A 129 2.34 -6.73 -9.74
C HIS A 129 2.68 -8.15 -9.30
N ASP A 130 3.93 -8.55 -9.48
CA ASP A 130 4.41 -9.84 -9.01
C ASP A 130 4.81 -9.69 -7.54
N ASP A 131 4.24 -10.53 -6.67
CA ASP A 131 4.51 -10.56 -5.23
C ASP A 131 4.67 -12.01 -4.76
N ASP A 132 3.59 -12.66 -4.33
CA ASP A 132 3.60 -14.10 -3.99
C ASP A 132 3.47 -14.96 -5.26
N GLU A 133 2.65 -14.50 -6.19
CA GLU A 133 2.43 -15.13 -7.50
C GLU A 133 2.72 -14.14 -8.64
N ILE A 134 3.02 -14.66 -9.82
CA ILE A 134 3.16 -13.83 -11.01
C ILE A 134 1.79 -13.30 -11.40
N GLY A 135 1.71 -12.00 -11.67
CA GLY A 135 0.51 -11.39 -12.20
C GLY A 135 -0.59 -11.10 -11.18
N GLU A 136 -0.25 -11.01 -9.89
CA GLU A 136 -1.26 -10.71 -8.86
C GLU A 136 -1.91 -9.33 -9.05
N CYS A 137 -3.21 -9.27 -8.81
CA CYS A 137 -3.98 -8.04 -8.91
C CYS A 137 -3.89 -7.26 -7.59
N PHE A 138 -3.46 -6.00 -7.70
CA PHE A 138 -3.45 -5.04 -6.60
C PHE A 138 -4.37 -3.88 -6.87
N ARG A 139 -4.98 -3.34 -5.81
CA ARG A 139 -5.81 -2.14 -5.90
C ARG A 139 -4.95 -0.95 -6.33
N LYS A 140 -5.50 -0.09 -7.17
CA LYS A 140 -4.88 1.16 -7.62
C LYS A 140 -5.71 2.35 -7.17
N TYR A 141 -5.00 3.32 -6.61
CA TYR A 141 -5.57 4.50 -5.99
C TYR A 141 -5.12 5.76 -6.71
N GLN A 142 -5.98 6.76 -6.72
CA GLN A 142 -5.64 8.08 -7.28
C GLN A 142 -4.68 8.85 -6.38
N HIS A 143 -4.82 8.68 -5.06
CA HIS A 143 -4.04 9.39 -4.05
C HIS A 143 -3.59 8.42 -2.94
N PRO A 144 -2.39 8.58 -2.34
CA PRO A 144 -1.93 7.76 -1.21
C PRO A 144 -2.95 7.67 -0.06
N GLU A 145 -3.62 8.77 0.24
CA GLU A 145 -4.65 8.91 1.27
C GLU A 145 -5.79 7.91 1.09
N THR A 146 -6.22 7.65 -0.16
CA THR A 146 -7.24 6.65 -0.46
C THR A 146 -6.78 5.23 -0.13
N SER A 147 -5.47 4.94 -0.25
CA SER A 147 -4.91 3.67 0.19
C SER A 147 -4.87 3.54 1.71
N TYR A 148 -4.64 4.64 2.44
CA TYR A 148 -4.72 4.67 3.91
C TYR A 148 -6.14 4.42 4.40
N GLU A 149 -7.14 5.09 3.80
CA GLU A 149 -8.55 4.88 4.15
C GLU A 149 -9.00 3.44 3.82
N ASP A 150 -8.62 2.92 2.65
CA ASP A 150 -8.96 1.55 2.28
C ASP A 150 -8.25 0.50 3.17
N HIS A 151 -7.04 0.78 3.64
CA HIS A 151 -6.37 -0.03 4.66
C HIS A 151 -7.15 -0.06 5.98
N SER A 152 -7.62 1.11 6.46
CA SER A 152 -8.45 1.18 7.66
C SER A 152 -9.75 0.37 7.49
N HIS A 153 -10.42 0.56 6.35
CA HIS A 153 -11.62 -0.22 6.00
C HIS A 153 -11.33 -1.71 5.89
N PHE A 154 -10.17 -2.09 5.35
CA PHE A 154 -9.76 -3.48 5.23
C PHE A 154 -9.69 -4.16 6.60
N LEU A 155 -9.09 -3.50 7.59
CA LEU A 155 -8.95 -4.02 8.95
C LEU A 155 -10.29 -4.06 9.70
N ILE A 156 -11.09 -2.98 9.67
CA ILE A 156 -12.34 -2.92 10.43
C ILE A 156 -13.44 -3.84 9.85
N SER A 157 -13.48 -4.02 8.53
CA SER A 157 -14.55 -4.80 7.86
C SER A 157 -14.41 -6.33 8.03
N ARG A 158 -13.22 -6.82 8.41
CA ARG A 158 -12.95 -8.27 8.44
C ARG A 158 -12.97 -8.80 9.86
N LYS A 159 -13.91 -9.71 10.12
CA LYS A 159 -14.11 -10.37 11.43
C LYS A 159 -12.81 -10.94 12.05
N ARG A 160 -11.86 -11.41 11.24
CA ARG A 160 -10.56 -11.94 11.71
C ARG A 160 -9.74 -10.93 12.52
N TYR A 161 -9.91 -9.62 12.28
CA TYR A 161 -9.22 -8.55 12.99
C TYR A 161 -10.01 -7.99 14.18
N ALA A 162 -11.27 -8.39 14.39
CA ALA A 162 -12.16 -7.78 15.39
C ALA A 162 -11.60 -7.78 16.83
N LYS A 163 -10.78 -8.77 17.19
CA LYS A 163 -10.15 -8.85 18.52
C LYS A 163 -9.12 -7.73 18.76
N LEU A 164 -8.51 -7.19 17.71
CA LEU A 164 -7.54 -6.09 17.81
C LEU A 164 -8.19 -4.82 18.35
N PHE A 165 -9.42 -4.53 17.95
CA PHE A 165 -10.16 -3.34 18.36
C PHE A 165 -10.63 -3.36 19.82
N ARG A 166 -10.31 -4.42 20.58
CA ARG A 166 -10.48 -4.48 22.04
C ARG A 166 -9.23 -4.05 22.79
N LEU A 167 -8.09 -3.96 22.10
CA LEU A 167 -6.84 -3.47 22.65
C LEU A 167 -6.89 -1.95 22.77
N ARG A 168 -6.11 -1.41 23.70
CA ARG A 168 -5.93 0.05 23.80
C ARG A 168 -5.22 0.56 22.55
N SER A 169 -5.55 1.79 22.13
CA SER A 169 -4.88 2.44 21.00
C SER A 169 -3.38 2.62 21.22
N THR A 170 -2.91 2.62 22.46
CA THR A 170 -1.49 2.72 22.81
C THR A 170 -0.77 1.37 22.87
N ASP A 171 -1.46 0.24 22.69
CA ASP A 171 -0.87 -1.11 22.77
C ASP A 171 -0.40 -1.59 21.38
N TYR A 172 0.53 -0.85 20.78
CA TYR A 172 1.05 -1.20 19.45
C TYR A 172 1.75 -2.56 19.41
N LYS A 173 2.32 -3.03 20.53
CA LYS A 173 2.92 -4.38 20.62
C LYS A 173 1.83 -5.44 20.50
N GLY A 174 0.75 -5.34 21.29
CA GLY A 174 -0.40 -6.22 21.19
C GLY A 174 -1.02 -6.21 19.79
N TRP A 175 -1.12 -5.04 19.16
CA TRP A 175 -1.58 -4.91 17.79
C TRP A 175 -0.67 -5.62 16.78
N ALA A 176 0.66 -5.44 16.86
CA ALA A 176 1.60 -6.07 15.95
C ALA A 176 1.52 -7.61 16.00
N TYR A 177 1.47 -8.19 17.20
CA TYR A 177 1.29 -9.64 17.36
C TYR A 177 -0.11 -10.10 16.93
N GLY A 178 -1.14 -9.32 17.24
CA GLY A 178 -2.52 -9.62 16.89
C GLY A 178 -2.76 -9.58 15.38
N LEU A 179 -2.14 -8.66 14.64
CA LEU A 179 -2.19 -8.60 13.17
C LEU A 179 -1.61 -9.87 12.54
N LYS A 180 -0.44 -10.31 13.03
CA LYS A 180 0.15 -11.58 12.58
C LYS A 180 -0.73 -12.78 12.92
N LYS A 181 -1.23 -12.86 14.16
CA LYS A 181 -2.12 -13.94 14.60
C LYS A 181 -3.42 -13.97 13.81
N ALA A 182 -3.97 -12.80 13.49
CA ALA A 182 -5.14 -12.66 12.65
C ALA A 182 -4.84 -13.06 11.20
N GLY A 183 -3.56 -13.01 10.77
CA GLY A 183 -3.04 -13.48 9.49
C GLY A 183 -3.00 -12.39 8.42
N TYR A 184 -2.57 -11.19 8.81
CA TYR A 184 -2.23 -10.09 7.90
C TYR A 184 -1.02 -10.44 7.03
N ALA A 185 0.04 -11.00 7.63
CA ALA A 185 1.26 -11.42 6.95
C ALA A 185 1.62 -12.87 7.28
N THR A 186 2.32 -13.56 6.38
CA THR A 186 2.84 -14.92 6.60
C THR A 186 4.15 -14.92 7.40
N ASP A 187 4.96 -13.88 7.26
CA ASP A 187 6.26 -13.72 7.93
C ASP A 187 6.14 -13.80 9.47
N LYS A 188 6.93 -14.71 10.08
CA LYS A 188 7.01 -14.90 11.53
C LYS A 188 7.62 -13.68 12.24
N LYS A 189 8.51 -12.94 11.58
CA LYS A 189 9.17 -11.73 12.10
C LYS A 189 8.33 -10.46 11.93
N TYR A 190 7.15 -10.55 11.31
CA TYR A 190 6.30 -9.39 11.04
C TYR A 190 6.02 -8.51 12.28
N PRO A 191 5.63 -9.08 13.45
CA PRO A 191 5.42 -8.26 14.64
C PRO A 191 6.68 -7.51 15.09
N ALA A 192 7.83 -8.21 15.08
CA ALA A 192 9.11 -7.64 15.48
C ALA A 192 9.55 -6.51 14.54
N LYS A 193 9.29 -6.65 13.23
CA LYS A 193 9.57 -5.60 12.23
C LYS A 193 8.74 -4.35 12.49
N LEU A 194 7.44 -4.49 12.75
CA LEU A 194 6.58 -3.35 13.07
C LEU A 194 7.01 -2.67 14.37
N ILE A 195 7.25 -3.44 15.43
CA ILE A 195 7.71 -2.92 16.73
C ILE A 195 9.04 -2.16 16.54
N ALA A 196 9.99 -2.74 15.81
CA ALA A 196 11.27 -2.09 15.54
C ALA A 196 11.12 -0.77 14.79
N LEU A 197 10.21 -0.68 13.81
CA LEU A 197 9.93 0.58 13.11
C LEU A 197 9.27 1.63 14.03
N ILE A 198 8.30 1.20 14.84
CA ILE A 198 7.60 2.06 15.79
C ILE A 198 8.55 2.63 16.83
N ASP A 199 9.44 1.80 17.37
CA ASP A 199 10.42 2.20 18.37
C ASP A 199 11.50 3.09 17.74
N LYS A 200 12.05 2.70 16.56
CA LYS A 200 13.11 3.44 15.88
C LYS A 200 12.72 4.87 15.51
N TYR A 201 11.47 5.07 15.09
CA TYR A 201 10.97 6.37 14.62
C TYR A 201 10.03 7.04 15.61
N ASP A 202 9.91 6.51 16.83
CA ASP A 202 9.06 7.05 17.88
C ASP A 202 7.59 7.23 17.42
N LEU A 203 7.07 6.29 16.62
CA LEU A 203 5.75 6.42 15.99
C LEU A 203 4.60 6.35 17.01
N HIS A 204 4.85 5.73 18.16
CA HIS A 204 3.86 5.58 19.22
C HIS A 204 3.48 6.92 19.86
N LYS A 205 4.24 8.01 19.64
CA LYS A 205 3.85 9.36 20.04
C LYS A 205 2.54 9.81 19.37
N TYR A 206 2.27 9.33 18.16
CA TYR A 206 1.06 9.65 17.41
C TYR A 206 -0.18 8.94 17.96
N ASP A 207 -0.03 7.87 18.75
CA ASP A 207 -1.16 7.12 19.32
C ASP A 207 -1.88 7.87 20.46
N ARG A 208 -1.21 8.90 21.00
CA ARG A 208 -1.73 9.78 22.06
C ARG A 208 -2.21 11.12 21.54
N ALA A 209 -2.13 11.35 20.21
CA ALA A 209 -2.65 12.58 19.63
C ALA A 209 -4.14 12.71 19.95
N THR A 210 -4.52 13.79 20.61
CA THR A 210 -5.92 14.14 20.85
C THR A 210 -6.52 14.76 19.59
N ASP A 211 -7.84 14.88 19.52
CA ASP A 211 -8.53 15.61 18.44
C ASP A 211 -8.10 17.10 18.40
N THR A 212 -7.53 17.60 19.49
CA THR A 212 -6.97 18.94 19.65
C THR A 212 -5.44 18.89 19.61
N ILE A 213 -4.85 18.77 18.42
CA ILE A 213 -3.40 18.90 18.27
C ILE A 213 -3.00 20.36 18.63
N PRO A 214 -2.11 20.60 19.61
CA PRO A 214 -1.67 21.96 19.98
C PRO A 214 -1.00 22.74 18.84
N ASP A 215 -0.53 22.03 17.80
CA ASP A 215 0.03 22.59 16.57
C ASP A 215 -0.82 22.33 15.32
N ALA A 216 -2.08 21.88 15.45
CA ALA A 216 -2.99 21.82 14.30
C ALA A 216 -3.22 23.20 13.68
N LYS A 217 -3.13 24.30 14.45
CA LYS A 217 -3.29 25.65 13.89
C LYS A 217 -2.20 26.04 12.88
N SER A 218 -0.98 25.52 13.02
CA SER A 218 0.11 25.83 12.07
C SER A 218 0.08 24.93 10.84
N TYR A 219 -0.49 23.73 10.93
CA TYR A 219 -0.64 22.82 9.77
C TYR A 219 -1.99 23.00 9.05
N THR A 220 -3.00 23.64 9.65
CA THR A 220 -4.31 23.89 9.01
C THR A 220 -4.29 24.96 7.91
N GLU A 221 -3.26 25.80 7.82
CA GLU A 221 -3.19 26.84 6.79
C GLU A 221 -2.54 26.34 5.49
N GLU A 222 -1.54 25.45 5.55
CA GLU A 222 -0.83 24.99 4.33
C GLU A 222 -1.19 23.58 3.83
N THR A 223 -1.64 22.65 4.69
CA THR A 223 -2.04 21.30 4.21
C THR A 223 -3.51 21.18 3.78
N THR A 224 -4.28 22.27 3.85
CA THR A 224 -5.61 22.38 3.20
C THR A 224 -5.53 22.48 1.67
N LYS A 225 -4.32 22.57 1.09
CA LYS A 225 -4.12 22.48 -0.37
C LYS A 225 -4.08 21.06 -0.93
N THR A 226 -4.25 20.03 -0.12
CA THR A 226 -4.58 18.68 -0.64
C THR A 226 -6.03 18.35 -0.30
N SER A 227 -6.92 19.25 -0.72
CA SER A 227 -8.35 19.01 -0.88
C SER A 227 -8.56 17.68 -1.60
N PHE A 228 -9.19 16.75 -0.91
CA PHE A 228 -9.43 15.40 -1.42
C PHE A 228 -10.62 15.47 -2.37
N TYR A 229 -10.36 15.46 -3.68
CA TYR A 229 -11.42 15.60 -4.67
C TYR A 229 -12.01 14.26 -5.10
N TYR A 230 -13.32 14.25 -5.32
CA TYR A 230 -14.01 13.18 -6.01
C TYR A 230 -14.69 13.73 -7.26
N LYS A 231 -14.40 13.13 -8.41
CA LYS A 231 -15.07 13.45 -9.66
C LYS A 231 -16.38 12.68 -9.74
N VAL A 232 -17.50 13.41 -9.71
CA VAL A 232 -18.86 12.87 -9.80
C VAL A 232 -19.01 12.05 -11.09
N VAL A 233 -19.54 10.84 -10.99
CA VAL A 233 -19.84 9.99 -12.15
C VAL A 233 -21.34 9.79 -12.33
N LYS A 234 -21.74 9.19 -13.47
CA LYS A 234 -23.15 8.91 -13.76
C LYS A 234 -23.76 8.05 -12.64
N GLY A 235 -24.87 8.52 -12.07
CA GLY A 235 -25.60 7.83 -11.00
C GLY A 235 -25.23 8.28 -9.57
N ASP A 236 -24.27 9.17 -9.41
CA ASP A 236 -23.95 9.73 -8.10
C ASP A 236 -25.00 10.71 -7.58
N THR A 237 -25.18 10.69 -6.26
CA THR A 237 -25.91 11.68 -5.49
C THR A 237 -25.03 12.15 -4.34
N LEU A 238 -25.29 13.33 -3.75
CA LEU A 238 -24.57 13.73 -2.54
C LEU A 238 -24.68 12.68 -1.43
N TYR A 239 -25.80 11.97 -1.34
CA TYR A 239 -26.00 10.92 -0.36
C TYR A 239 -25.12 9.68 -0.63
N SER A 240 -25.08 9.20 -1.88
CA SER A 240 -24.24 8.05 -2.24
C SER A 240 -22.76 8.37 -2.05
N ILE A 241 -22.34 9.58 -2.43
CA ILE A 241 -20.97 10.08 -2.21
C ILE A 241 -20.68 10.21 -0.72
N ALA A 242 -21.58 10.85 0.05
CA ALA A 242 -21.39 11.01 1.48
C ALA A 242 -21.23 9.65 2.19
N ARG A 243 -22.09 8.67 1.87
CA ARG A 243 -21.96 7.30 2.38
C ARG A 243 -20.68 6.62 1.92
N LYS A 244 -20.32 6.75 0.64
CA LYS A 244 -19.12 6.14 0.04
C LYS A 244 -17.84 6.61 0.71
N PHE A 245 -17.77 7.89 1.06
CA PHE A 245 -16.60 8.51 1.68
C PHE A 245 -16.75 8.73 3.18
N ASN A 246 -17.78 8.10 3.78
CA ASN A 246 -18.07 8.15 5.21
C ASN A 246 -17.99 9.60 5.75
N THR A 247 -18.68 10.50 5.06
CA THR A 247 -18.94 11.90 5.41
C THR A 247 -20.46 12.12 5.43
N THR A 248 -20.92 13.34 5.64
CA THR A 248 -22.35 13.67 5.65
C THR A 248 -22.70 14.61 4.50
N VAL A 249 -23.94 14.53 3.99
CA VAL A 249 -24.42 15.49 2.97
C VAL A 249 -24.23 16.94 3.43
N PRO A 250 -24.58 17.33 4.67
CA PRO A 250 -24.31 18.68 5.17
C PRO A 250 -22.84 19.08 5.11
N GLN A 251 -21.94 18.19 5.53
CA GLN A 251 -20.49 18.45 5.51
C GLN A 251 -19.97 18.59 4.07
N LEU A 252 -20.37 17.67 3.19
CA LEU A 252 -19.99 17.69 1.78
C LEU A 252 -20.48 18.97 1.09
N LYS A 253 -21.71 19.41 1.38
CA LYS A 253 -22.24 20.69 0.88
C LYS A 253 -21.46 21.89 1.41
N LYS A 254 -21.16 21.90 2.71
CA LYS A 254 -20.44 22.99 3.38
C LYS A 254 -19.07 23.21 2.76
N ILE A 255 -18.28 22.13 2.61
CA ILE A 255 -16.92 22.21 2.10
C ILE A 255 -16.90 22.61 0.61
N ASN A 256 -17.87 22.14 -0.18
CA ASN A 256 -18.00 22.46 -1.61
C ASN A 256 -18.82 23.71 -1.91
N LYS A 257 -19.26 24.45 -0.89
CA LYS A 257 -20.13 25.64 -1.03
C LYS A 257 -21.40 25.37 -1.87
N LEU A 258 -21.96 24.16 -1.77
CA LEU A 258 -23.16 23.77 -2.50
C LEU A 258 -24.43 24.29 -1.81
N ARG A 259 -25.25 25.04 -2.56
CA ARG A 259 -26.54 25.55 -2.07
C ARG A 259 -27.61 24.45 -2.04
N GLY A 260 -27.63 23.59 -3.05
CA GLY A 260 -28.60 22.50 -3.22
C GLY A 260 -28.00 21.11 -3.12
N ASN A 261 -28.77 20.11 -3.54
CA ASN A 261 -28.31 18.71 -3.62
C ASN A 261 -27.89 18.30 -5.05
N THR A 262 -28.01 19.21 -6.00
CA THR A 262 -27.68 18.99 -7.40
C THR A 262 -26.16 18.98 -7.59
N ILE A 263 -25.67 17.96 -8.29
CA ILE A 263 -24.28 17.79 -8.69
C ILE A 263 -24.23 17.33 -10.15
N SER A 264 -23.21 17.75 -10.88
CA SER A 264 -23.05 17.42 -12.30
C SER A 264 -22.02 16.32 -12.49
N ILE A 265 -22.25 15.45 -13.48
CA ILE A 265 -21.24 14.47 -13.90
C ILE A 265 -19.97 15.23 -14.30
N GLY A 266 -18.83 14.77 -13.78
CA GLY A 266 -17.52 15.39 -13.99
C GLY A 266 -17.18 16.51 -13.01
N GLN A 267 -18.12 16.96 -12.17
CA GLN A 267 -17.86 17.93 -11.12
C GLN A 267 -16.90 17.35 -10.07
N GLU A 268 -15.92 18.12 -9.65
CA GLU A 268 -15.01 17.74 -8.56
C GLU A 268 -15.57 18.24 -7.23
N LEU A 269 -15.70 17.32 -6.27
CA LEU A 269 -16.15 17.59 -4.92
C LEU A 269 -15.02 17.37 -3.93
N ILE A 270 -14.67 18.39 -3.16
CA ILE A 270 -13.82 18.32 -1.98
C ILE A 270 -14.53 17.49 -0.91
N LEU A 271 -13.94 16.39 -0.46
CA LEU A 271 -14.54 15.47 0.49
C LEU A 271 -14.15 15.78 1.94
N LYS A 272 -12.95 16.35 2.17
CA LYS A 272 -12.38 16.72 3.47
C LYS A 272 -11.42 17.89 3.29
#